data_AF-A0A950IG33-F1
#
_entry.id   AF-A0A950IG33-F1
#
_cell.length_a   1.000
_cell.length_b   1.000
_cell.length_c   1.000
_cell.angle_alpha   90.00
_cell.angle_beta   90.00
_cell.angle_gamma   90.00
#
_symmetry.space_group_name_H-M   'P 1'
#
loop_
_entity.id
_entity.type
_entity.pdbx_description
1 polymer ?
#
loop_
_entity_poly.entity_id
_entity_poly.type
_entity_poly.pdbx_seq_one_letter_code
_entity_poly.pdbx_strand_id
1 'polypeptide(L)' 'SVLVRIGAIAAAHPEIEELDVNPLLADEHGVLALDARIAVRAGGHAGVTAFAFPAAE' A
#
# COMPACT_ATOMS: atom_id res chain seq x y z
N SER A 1 -10.16 4.35 -6.35
CA SER A 1 -9.46 3.59 -7.42
C SER A 1 -8.62 2.49 -6.78
N VAL A 2 -8.09 1.53 -7.57
CA VAL A 2 -7.23 0.46 -7.06
C VAL A 2 -5.96 0.99 -6.37
N LEU A 3 -5.37 2.05 -6.92
CA LEU A 3 -4.16 2.69 -6.38
C LEU A 3 -4.39 3.28 -4.98
N VAL A 4 -5.56 3.89 -4.74
CA VAL A 4 -5.92 4.40 -3.40
C VAL A 4 -6.02 3.25 -2.39
N ARG A 5 -6.54 2.09 -2.80
CA ARG A 5 -6.63 0.91 -1.92
C ARG A 5 -5.26 0.29 -1.65
N ILE A 6 -4.40 0.21 -2.65
CA ILE A 6 -3.01 -0.22 -2.49
C ILE A 6 -2.26 0.73 -1.54
N GLY A 7 -2.42 2.04 -1.73
CA GLY A 7 -1.86 3.05 -0.81
C GLY A 7 -2.40 2.95 0.61
N ALA A 8 -3.69 2.62 0.77
CA ALA A 8 -4.28 2.39 2.09
C ALA A 8 -3.69 1.16 2.80
N ILE A 9 -3.34 0.10 2.06
CA ILE A 9 -2.63 -1.07 2.62
C ILE A 9 -1.25 -0.65 3.13
N ALA A 10 -0.46 0.06 2.31
CA ALA A 10 0.86 0.53 2.72
C ALA A 10 0.79 1.48 3.94
N ALA A 11 -0.19 2.37 3.98
CA ALA A 11 -0.39 3.28 5.12
C ALA A 11 -0.84 2.56 6.40
N ALA A 12 -1.60 1.47 6.29
CA ALA A 12 -2.04 0.68 7.43
C ALA A 12 -0.93 -0.19 8.04
N HIS A 13 0.11 -0.49 7.25
CA HIS A 13 1.19 -1.40 7.60
C HIS A 13 2.56 -0.70 7.50
N PRO A 14 2.98 0.09 8.51
CA PRO A 14 4.25 0.81 8.50
C PRO A 14 5.50 -0.10 8.46
N GLU A 15 5.32 -1.40 8.69
CA GLU A 15 6.34 -2.43 8.51
C GLU A 15 6.65 -2.72 7.03
N ILE A 16 5.75 -2.38 6.10
CA ILE A 16 5.97 -2.51 4.66
C ILE A 16 6.96 -1.44 4.20
N GLU A 17 8.12 -1.88 3.72
CA GLU A 17 9.15 -1.00 3.15
C GLU A 17 8.96 -0.79 1.65
N GLU A 18 8.48 -1.83 0.96
CA GLU A 18 8.21 -1.79 -0.48
C GLU A 18 6.97 -2.63 -0.77
N LEU A 19 6.08 -2.09 -1.62
CA LEU A 19 4.95 -2.81 -2.18
C LEU A 19 4.97 -2.58 -3.68
N ASP A 20 5.33 -3.62 -4.42
CA ASP A 20 5.37 -3.65 -5.88
C ASP A 20 4.27 -4.59 -6.39
N VAL A 21 3.49 -4.13 -7.36
CA VAL A 21 2.46 -4.92 -8.03
C VAL A 21 2.73 -4.90 -9.52
N ASN A 22 3.27 -5.99 -10.05
CA ASN A 22 3.64 -6.08 -11.44
C ASN A 22 3.61 -7.54 -11.93
N PRO A 23 2.69 -7.93 -12.84
CA PRO A 23 1.80 -7.06 -13.61
C PRO A 23 0.43 -6.80 -12.96
N LEU A 24 -0.10 -5.60 -13.22
CA LEU A 24 -1.46 -5.17 -12.87
C LEU A 24 -2.29 -5.05 -14.15
N LEU A 25 -3.20 -6.00 -14.37
CA LEU A 25 -4.10 -6.01 -15.52
C LEU A 25 -5.35 -5.21 -15.22
N ALA A 26 -5.80 -4.40 -16.18
CA ALA A 26 -7.05 -3.65 -16.09
C ALA A 26 -7.85 -3.78 -17.39
N ASP A 27 -9.13 -4.05 -17.26
CA ASP A 27 -10.10 -4.15 -18.35
C ASP A 27 -11.48 -3.60 -17.91
N GLU A 28 -12.51 -3.78 -18.75
CA GLU A 28 -13.88 -3.37 -18.44
C GLU A 28 -14.51 -4.08 -17.23
N HIS A 29 -13.98 -5.22 -16.82
CA HIS A 29 -14.46 -6.00 -15.68
C HIS A 29 -13.78 -5.62 -14.37
N GLY A 30 -12.62 -4.95 -14.43
CA GLY A 30 -11.97 -4.36 -13.27
C GLY A 30 -10.45 -4.42 -13.34
N VAL A 31 -9.83 -4.72 -12.20
CA VAL A 31 -8.37 -4.76 -12.06
C VAL A 31 -7.94 -6.04 -11.34
N LEU A 32 -6.94 -6.73 -11.87
CA LEU A 32 -6.35 -7.94 -11.32
C LEU A 32 -4.83 -7.78 -11.16
N ALA A 33 -4.33 -8.01 -9.95
CA ALA A 33 -2.91 -8.17 -9.69
C ALA A 33 -2.52 -9.63 -9.94
N LEU A 34 -1.63 -9.89 -10.89
CA LEU A 34 -1.15 -11.24 -11.18
C LEU A 34 0.03 -11.64 -10.30
N ASP A 35 0.85 -10.67 -9.92
CA ASP A 35 1.99 -10.83 -9.02
C ASP A 35 2.10 -9.59 -8.12
N ALA A 36 2.55 -9.81 -6.89
CA ALA A 36 2.83 -8.76 -5.94
C ALA A 36 3.98 -9.17 -5.03
N ARG A 37 4.90 -8.24 -4.76
CA ARG A 37 6.00 -8.42 -3.83
C ARG A 37 5.91 -7.38 -2.74
N ILE A 38 6.12 -7.83 -1.51
CA ILE A 38 6.11 -6.97 -0.32
C ILE A 38 7.42 -7.20 0.43
N ALA A 39 8.21 -6.15 0.56
CA ALA A 39 9.36 -6.14 1.47
C ALA A 39 8.90 -5.64 2.84
N VAL A 40 9.25 -6.37 3.90
CA VAL A 40 8.86 -6.05 5.27
C VAL A 40 10.12 -5.93 6.13
N ARG A 41 10.18 -4.88 6.95
CA ARG A 41 11.27 -4.69 7.91
C ARG A 41 11.24 -5.76 8.99
N ALA A 42 12.37 -6.43 9.20
CA ALA A 42 12.54 -7.36 10.32
C ALA A 42 12.75 -6.58 11.64
N GLY A 43 11.69 -6.44 12.45
CA GLY A 43 11.76 -5.83 13.79
C GLY A 43 10.39 -5.37 14.29
N GLY A 44 9.88 -6.03 15.34
CA GLY A 44 8.50 -5.88 15.81
C GLY A 44 8.11 -4.46 16.25
N HIS A 45 6.97 -4.01 15.70
CA HIS A 45 6.02 -3.03 16.22
C HIS A 45 6.56 -1.95 17.17
N ALA A 46 6.90 -0.80 16.60
CA ALA A 46 6.64 0.50 17.22
C ALA A 46 5.43 1.12 16.48
N GLY A 47 4.23 0.70 16.88
CA GLY A 47 3.01 1.36 16.44
C GLY A 47 2.94 2.76 17.02
N VAL A 48 2.99 3.78 16.17
CA VAL A 48 2.18 4.99 16.32
C VAL A 48 1.66 5.37 14.94
N THR A 49 0.37 5.13 14.73
CA THR A 49 -0.41 5.53 13.57
C THR A 49 -0.83 6.99 13.74
N ALA A 50 -0.26 7.89 12.97
CA ALA A 50 -0.89 9.17 12.66
C ALA A 50 -0.25 9.74 11.38
N PHE A 51 -0.86 9.46 10.23
CA PHE A 51 -0.69 10.33 9.08
C PHE A 51 -1.41 11.64 9.38
N ALA A 52 -0.70 12.59 9.97
CA ALA A 52 -1.17 13.96 10.08
C ALA A 52 -1.13 14.58 8.68
N PHE A 53 -2.31 14.74 8.07
CA PHE A 53 -2.44 15.60 6.89
C PHE A 53 -2.38 17.06 7.36
N PRO A 54 -1.43 17.89 6.92
CA PRO A 54 -1.58 19.33 7.10
C PRO A 54 -2.84 19.77 6.34
N ALA A 55 -3.72 20.48 7.03
CA ALA A 55 -4.86 21.12 6.38
C ALA A 55 -4.31 22.05 5.28
N ALA A 56 -4.69 21.78 4.03
CA ALA A 56 -4.43 22.69 2.93
C ALA A 56 -5.31 23.93 3.13
N GLU A 57 -4.70 25.11 3.12
CA GLU A 57 -5.39 26.38 2.85
C GLU A 57 -5.74 26.51 1.37
#